data_AF-A0A7W0Y3W0-F1
#
_entry.id   AF-A0A7W0Y3W0-F1
#
_cell.length_a   1.000
_cell.length_b   1.000
_cell.length_c   1.000
_cell.angle_alpha   90.00
_cell.angle_beta   90.00
_cell.angle_gamma   90.00
#
_symmetry.space_group_name_H-M   'P 1'
#
loop_
_entity.id
_entity.type
_entity.pdbx_description
1 polymer ?
#
loop_
_entity_poly.entity_id
_entity_poly.type
_entity_poly.pdbx_seq_one_letter_code
_entity_poly.pdbx_strand_id
1 'polypeptide(L)'
;MRCVACRRPRGSRPPRPPAPTGCRRRPAPGPSRSGRTHRAAVCRPRGSAGPWRSWSRRGRRSRGRRGARPDGTRCAPIRRAGSTGAGDGRLYPRPVSPAFRSWFLCASVLVGCASDPVVEPNPEPDPGLLLEGTHHVRLATSLGTIDLELYADDAPKAVTNFVTHTNDGYYTGMVFHRVIDDFMIQGGDPTGTGRGGESIYGGAFNDEFNELGMARGILAMANAGPDTNGSQFFIVQAAGGAPHLIGKHTAFGKVTTGLDVLDAIAGVATDTNDRPLTPVTFTAEPLP
;
A
#
# COMPACT_ATOMS: atom_id res chain seq x y z
N MET A 1 -42.99 -24.87 40.27
CA MET A 1 -41.79 -25.48 40.89
C MET A 1 -40.57 -25.08 40.08
N ARG A 2 -39.48 -24.76 40.77
CA ARG A 2 -38.40 -23.85 40.36
C ARG A 2 -37.39 -24.47 39.36
N CYS A 3 -36.82 -23.59 38.54
CA CYS A 3 -35.70 -23.83 37.61
C CYS A 3 -34.50 -24.53 38.27
N VAL A 4 -33.97 -25.54 37.59
CA VAL A 4 -32.71 -26.22 37.91
C VAL A 4 -31.57 -25.39 37.35
N ALA A 5 -30.83 -24.70 38.23
CA ALA A 5 -29.59 -24.02 37.90
C ALA A 5 -28.43 -25.03 37.95
N CYS A 6 -27.72 -25.18 36.82
CA CYS A 6 -26.49 -25.95 36.72
C CYS A 6 -25.35 -25.21 37.46
N ARG A 7 -24.81 -25.82 38.52
CA ARG A 7 -23.62 -25.31 39.24
C ARG A 7 -22.35 -25.62 38.44
N ARG A 8 -21.58 -24.59 38.07
CA ARG A 8 -20.17 -24.74 37.65
C ARG A 8 -19.26 -24.92 38.88
N PRO A 9 -18.28 -25.85 38.87
CA PRO A 9 -17.23 -25.86 39.88
C PRO A 9 -16.20 -24.74 39.60
N ARG A 10 -15.72 -24.10 40.66
CA ARG A 10 -14.66 -23.08 40.60
C ARG A 10 -13.31 -23.78 40.43
N GLY A 11 -12.70 -23.66 39.25
CA GLY A 11 -11.29 -23.98 39.04
C GLY A 11 -10.38 -22.91 39.64
N SER A 12 -9.34 -23.35 40.35
CA SER A 12 -8.31 -22.53 40.98
C SER A 12 -7.39 -21.84 39.95
N ARG A 13 -7.03 -20.58 40.21
CA ARG A 13 -6.01 -19.84 39.43
C ARG A 13 -4.60 -20.33 39.77
N PRO A 14 -3.67 -20.41 38.80
CA PRO A 14 -2.26 -20.67 39.09
C PRO A 14 -1.57 -19.45 39.73
N PRO A 15 -0.50 -19.65 40.53
CA PRO A 15 0.20 -18.57 41.24
C PRO A 15 1.04 -17.71 40.28
N ARG A 16 1.13 -16.41 40.59
CA ARG A 16 1.96 -15.42 39.88
C ARG A 16 3.45 -15.57 40.23
N PRO A 17 4.37 -15.32 39.29
CA PRO A 17 5.80 -15.27 39.59
C PRO A 17 6.18 -13.99 40.37
N PRO A 18 7.24 -14.01 41.20
CA PRO A 18 7.67 -12.86 41.99
C PRO A 18 8.37 -11.79 41.13
N ALA A 19 8.17 -10.52 41.52
CA ALA A 19 8.75 -9.35 40.88
C ALA A 19 10.25 -9.18 41.25
N PRO A 20 11.11 -8.73 40.31
CA PRO A 20 12.47 -8.34 40.63
C PRO A 20 12.53 -6.84 40.98
N THR A 21 12.96 -6.49 42.19
CA THR A 21 13.35 -5.09 42.47
C THR A 21 14.41 -4.99 43.55
N GLY A 22 15.62 -4.62 43.14
CA GLY A 22 16.76 -4.40 44.03
C GLY A 22 17.88 -3.59 43.39
N CYS A 23 17.59 -2.54 42.61
CA CYS A 23 18.60 -1.58 42.16
C CYS A 23 18.74 -0.45 43.17
N ARG A 24 19.70 -0.57 44.10
CA ARG A 24 20.13 0.53 44.97
C ARG A 24 20.82 1.61 44.13
N ARG A 25 20.35 2.86 44.25
CA ARG A 25 20.98 4.05 43.68
C ARG A 25 22.37 4.25 44.30
N ARG A 26 23.42 4.32 43.45
CA ARG A 26 24.74 4.82 43.83
C ARG A 26 24.69 6.35 43.99
N PRO A 27 25.30 6.93 45.04
CA PRO A 27 25.47 8.37 45.14
C PRO A 27 26.63 8.86 44.26
N ALA A 28 26.49 10.06 43.71
CA ALA A 28 27.49 10.75 42.89
C ALA A 28 28.71 11.20 43.72
N PRO A 29 29.94 11.18 43.16
CA PRO A 29 31.11 11.74 43.83
C PRO A 29 31.17 13.27 43.65
N GLY A 30 31.44 13.99 44.74
CA GLY A 30 31.66 15.44 44.77
C GLY A 30 33.04 15.88 44.25
N PRO A 31 33.29 17.19 44.15
CA PRO A 31 34.48 17.72 43.48
C PRO A 31 35.68 17.83 44.43
N SER A 32 36.83 17.26 44.02
CA SER A 32 38.12 17.47 44.70
C SER A 32 38.97 18.53 43.98
N ARG A 33 39.46 19.48 44.76
CA ARG A 33 40.32 20.61 44.37
C ARG A 33 41.78 20.30 44.77
N SER A 34 42.75 20.96 44.12
CA SER A 34 44.22 20.94 44.34
C SER A 34 44.98 19.81 43.59
N GLY A 35 46.18 20.00 43.02
CA GLY A 35 47.10 21.12 43.04
C GLY A 35 48.20 21.02 41.95
N ARG A 36 48.70 22.22 41.60
CA ARG A 36 49.98 22.68 41.02
C ARG A 36 51.13 21.65 40.82
N THR A 37 51.79 21.65 39.65
CA THR A 37 53.20 22.13 39.42
C THR A 37 53.84 21.81 38.03
N HIS A 38 54.63 22.79 37.54
CA HIS A 38 55.77 22.84 36.57
C HIS A 38 55.67 22.25 35.14
N ARG A 39 55.66 23.05 34.04
CA ARG A 39 56.69 23.89 33.35
C ARG A 39 57.53 23.14 32.27
N ALA A 40 57.30 23.49 31.00
CA ALA A 40 58.26 23.82 29.91
C ALA A 40 57.49 23.78 28.55
N ALA A 41 57.05 24.89 27.96
CA ALA A 41 57.78 25.88 27.15
C ALA A 41 58.43 25.33 25.87
N VAL A 42 57.74 25.48 24.71
CA VAL A 42 58.37 25.79 23.40
C VAL A 42 57.44 26.72 22.60
N CYS A 43 58.05 27.69 21.93
CA CYS A 43 57.52 28.93 21.39
C CYS A 43 56.69 28.84 20.08
N ARG A 44 55.75 29.78 19.94
CA ARG A 44 55.19 30.32 18.67
C ARG A 44 56.09 31.43 18.10
N PRO A 45 55.92 31.86 16.83
CA PRO A 45 55.10 33.06 16.52
C PRO A 45 54.13 32.84 15.34
N ARG A 46 52.88 33.37 15.34
CA ARG A 46 52.38 34.73 15.00
C ARG A 46 52.52 35.07 13.50
N GLY A 47 51.58 35.72 12.81
CA GLY A 47 50.33 36.42 13.12
C GLY A 47 49.40 36.36 11.89
N SER A 48 48.31 37.12 11.71
CA SER A 48 47.85 38.36 12.33
C SER A 48 46.35 38.56 12.02
N ALA A 49 45.65 39.23 12.92
CA ALA A 49 44.21 39.45 12.93
C ALA A 49 43.80 40.84 12.44
N GLY A 50 42.59 40.92 11.84
CA GLY A 50 41.65 42.06 11.87
C GLY A 50 42.05 43.36 11.13
N PRO A 51 41.13 44.36 10.97
CA PRO A 51 39.98 44.62 11.85
C PRO A 51 38.65 45.12 11.19
N TRP A 52 37.56 44.97 11.96
CA TRP A 52 36.41 45.89 12.21
C TRP A 52 36.02 47.00 11.19
N ARG A 53 34.72 47.09 10.87
CA ARG A 53 33.81 48.17 11.31
C ARG A 53 32.37 48.01 10.78
N SER A 54 31.41 48.20 11.68
CA SER A 54 29.98 48.41 11.46
C SER A 54 29.67 49.90 11.22
N TRP A 55 28.80 50.24 10.26
CA TRP A 55 28.09 51.54 10.23
C TRP A 55 26.64 51.35 9.78
N SER A 56 25.76 52.18 10.34
CA SER A 56 24.32 52.13 10.33
C SER A 56 23.69 53.20 9.41
N ARG A 57 22.44 52.92 8.98
CA ARG A 57 21.32 53.81 8.59
C ARG A 57 21.63 55.27 8.15
N ARG A 58 21.15 55.67 6.95
CA ARG A 58 20.03 56.65 6.71
C ARG A 58 19.95 57.17 5.25
N GLY A 59 18.70 57.31 4.77
CA GLY A 59 18.25 58.29 3.75
C GLY A 59 18.40 57.84 2.29
N ARG A 60 17.48 58.04 1.35
CA ARG A 60 16.33 58.96 1.24
C ARG A 60 15.27 58.40 0.27
N ARG A 61 14.04 58.86 0.47
CA ARG A 61 12.86 58.73 -0.40
C ARG A 61 12.95 59.59 -1.67
N SER A 62 12.32 59.13 -2.76
CA SER A 62 11.47 59.90 -3.69
C SER A 62 10.62 58.91 -4.50
N ARG A 63 9.31 58.76 -4.26
CA ARG A 63 8.18 59.49 -4.84
C ARG A 63 8.21 59.62 -6.39
N GLY A 64 7.35 58.84 -7.06
CA GLY A 64 6.19 59.42 -7.76
C GLY A 64 6.05 59.17 -9.27
N ARG A 65 4.79 58.85 -9.66
CA ARG A 65 4.11 58.97 -10.98
C ARG A 65 4.39 57.81 -11.94
N ARG A 66 3.43 56.96 -12.37
CA ARG A 66 2.08 57.10 -12.97
C ARG A 66 2.00 57.98 -14.23
N GLY A 67 1.55 57.34 -15.30
CA GLY A 67 1.15 57.90 -16.60
C GLY A 67 2.19 57.56 -17.67
N ALA A 68 1.86 57.24 -18.92
CA ALA A 68 0.63 56.91 -19.63
C ALA A 68 1.09 56.34 -20.99
N ARG A 69 0.19 55.63 -21.69
CA ARG A 69 0.38 55.16 -23.09
C ARG A 69 0.55 56.35 -24.06
N PRO A 70 0.99 56.10 -25.31
CA PRO A 70 0.01 55.81 -26.38
C PRO A 70 0.42 54.73 -27.40
N ASP A 71 -0.61 54.22 -28.10
CA ASP A 71 -0.75 53.72 -29.49
C ASP A 71 0.44 53.08 -30.22
N GLY A 72 0.31 52.06 -31.06
CA GLY A 72 -0.77 51.29 -31.69
C GLY A 72 -0.04 50.06 -32.29
N THR A 73 -0.65 48.92 -32.59
CA THR A 73 -1.59 48.70 -33.69
C THR A 73 -2.23 47.34 -33.45
N ARG A 74 -3.56 47.30 -33.44
CA ARG A 74 -4.37 46.08 -33.40
C ARG A 74 -4.58 45.58 -34.84
N CYS A 75 -4.46 44.28 -35.06
CA CYS A 75 -5.18 43.60 -36.14
C CYS A 75 -6.37 42.85 -35.56
N ALA A 76 -7.51 43.04 -36.21
CA ALA A 76 -8.87 42.74 -35.79
C ALA A 76 -9.33 41.33 -36.24
N PRO A 77 -10.48 40.84 -35.75
CA PRO A 77 -10.99 39.51 -36.06
C PRO A 77 -11.79 39.51 -37.36
N ILE A 78 -11.77 38.38 -38.06
CA ILE A 78 -12.58 38.15 -39.26
C ILE A 78 -14.00 37.76 -38.84
N ARG A 79 -14.98 38.60 -39.19
CA ARG A 79 -16.40 38.27 -39.29
C ARG A 79 -17.02 39.06 -40.43
N ARG A 80 -17.74 38.37 -41.33
CA ARG A 80 -18.96 38.75 -42.09
C ARG A 80 -19.12 37.75 -43.25
N ALA A 81 -20.30 37.40 -43.75
CA ALA A 81 -21.68 37.84 -43.54
C ALA A 81 -22.63 36.69 -43.94
N GLY A 82 -23.90 36.77 -43.51
CA GLY A 82 -24.96 35.84 -43.90
C GLY A 82 -25.83 36.34 -45.07
N SER A 83 -26.74 35.46 -45.52
CA SER A 83 -27.94 35.73 -46.32
C SER A 83 -28.92 34.55 -46.15
N THR A 84 -30.03 34.70 -45.41
CA THR A 84 -31.44 34.90 -45.88
C THR A 84 -32.17 33.68 -46.45
N GLY A 85 -33.39 33.42 -45.93
CA GLY A 85 -34.49 32.64 -46.55
C GLY A 85 -34.85 31.36 -45.76
N ALA A 86 -35.97 31.33 -45.02
CA ALA A 86 -37.30 30.79 -45.42
C ALA A 86 -37.28 29.27 -45.59
N GLY A 87 -38.12 28.40 -45.02
CA GLY A 87 -39.42 28.38 -44.32
C GLY A 87 -39.83 26.89 -44.23
N ASP A 88 -40.98 26.56 -43.64
CA ASP A 88 -41.54 25.21 -43.40
C ASP A 88 -40.83 24.33 -42.34
N GLY A 89 -41.39 24.04 -41.16
CA GLY A 89 -42.80 24.04 -40.77
C GLY A 89 -43.47 22.70 -41.08
N ARG A 90 -43.05 21.60 -40.45
CA ARG A 90 -43.88 20.39 -40.31
C ARG A 90 -43.82 19.85 -38.89
N LEU A 91 -44.80 20.31 -38.09
CA LEU A 91 -45.33 19.60 -36.95
C LEU A 91 -45.90 18.26 -37.45
N TYR A 92 -45.55 17.16 -36.78
CA TYR A 92 -46.40 15.97 -36.79
C TYR A 92 -47.18 15.87 -35.47
N PRO A 93 -48.49 15.61 -35.55
CA PRO A 93 -49.43 15.90 -34.47
C PRO A 93 -49.50 14.80 -33.41
N ARG A 94 -49.91 15.23 -32.21
CA ARG A 94 -50.49 14.38 -31.17
C ARG A 94 -51.88 13.91 -31.60
N PRO A 95 -52.23 12.62 -31.44
CA PRO A 95 -53.62 12.23 -31.33
C PRO A 95 -54.05 12.15 -29.86
N VAL A 96 -55.07 12.94 -29.54
CA VAL A 96 -55.89 12.85 -28.33
C VAL A 96 -56.83 11.64 -28.42
N SER A 97 -57.09 11.03 -27.26
CA SER A 97 -57.96 9.88 -27.03
C SER A 97 -59.41 10.09 -27.49
N PRO A 98 -60.19 8.99 -27.57
CA PRO A 98 -61.39 9.00 -26.75
C PRO A 98 -61.56 7.73 -25.90
N ALA A 99 -62.24 7.95 -24.78
CA ALA A 99 -62.54 7.03 -23.71
C ALA A 99 -63.37 5.81 -24.15
N PHE A 100 -63.16 4.67 -23.47
CA PHE A 100 -64.28 3.83 -23.04
C PHE A 100 -63.98 3.13 -21.70
N ARG A 101 -64.96 3.29 -20.81
CA ARG A 101 -65.27 2.64 -19.51
C ARG A 101 -65.14 1.11 -19.61
N SER A 102 -65.00 0.27 -18.59
CA SER A 102 -64.95 0.27 -17.12
C SER A 102 -64.85 -1.23 -16.74
N TRP A 103 -64.46 -1.56 -15.49
CA TRP A 103 -64.67 -2.86 -14.80
C TRP A 103 -63.80 -4.04 -15.34
N PHE A 104 -62.93 -4.73 -14.59
CA PHE A 104 -63.01 -5.27 -13.23
C PHE A 104 -61.62 -5.74 -12.70
N LEU A 105 -61.55 -6.00 -11.38
CA LEU A 105 -60.70 -7.01 -10.68
C LEU A 105 -59.24 -6.69 -10.32
N CYS A 106 -59.09 -6.17 -9.09
CA CYS A 106 -58.26 -6.71 -8.00
C CYS A 106 -57.13 -7.71 -8.37
N ALA A 107 -55.87 -7.29 -8.24
CA ALA A 107 -54.75 -8.17 -7.91
C ALA A 107 -53.65 -7.38 -7.18
N SER A 108 -53.63 -7.54 -5.86
CA SER A 108 -52.50 -7.19 -5.01
C SER A 108 -51.28 -7.99 -5.47
N VAL A 109 -50.26 -7.33 -6.03
CA VAL A 109 -48.96 -7.98 -6.31
C VAL A 109 -47.88 -7.30 -5.48
N LEU A 110 -47.56 -8.01 -4.42
CA LEU A 110 -46.37 -8.04 -3.57
C LEU A 110 -45.26 -7.05 -3.95
N VAL A 111 -44.91 -6.20 -2.99
CA VAL A 111 -43.58 -5.58 -2.88
C VAL A 111 -42.57 -6.71 -2.84
N GLY A 112 -41.95 -7.00 -3.99
CA GLY A 112 -40.76 -7.81 -4.05
C GLY A 112 -39.65 -7.06 -3.33
N CYS A 113 -39.26 -7.54 -2.16
CA CYS A 113 -37.93 -7.27 -1.63
C CYS A 113 -36.96 -7.76 -2.71
N ALA A 114 -36.29 -6.84 -3.40
CA ALA A 114 -35.12 -7.18 -4.18
C ALA A 114 -34.07 -7.66 -3.18
N SER A 115 -34.04 -8.97 -2.94
CA SER A 115 -32.90 -9.63 -2.35
C SER A 115 -31.72 -9.37 -3.28
N ASP A 116 -30.68 -8.72 -2.77
CA ASP A 116 -29.41 -8.61 -3.47
C ASP A 116 -29.02 -9.99 -4.04
N PRO A 117 -28.47 -10.06 -5.25
CA PRO A 117 -27.98 -11.32 -5.77
C PRO A 117 -26.94 -11.84 -4.78
N VAL A 118 -27.23 -12.96 -4.14
CA VAL A 118 -26.23 -13.74 -3.44
C VAL A 118 -25.20 -14.10 -4.50
N VAL A 119 -24.05 -13.44 -4.46
CA VAL A 119 -22.87 -13.88 -5.21
C VAL A 119 -22.57 -15.26 -4.64
N GLU A 120 -22.98 -16.31 -5.36
CA GLU A 120 -22.59 -17.65 -4.97
C GLU A 120 -21.07 -17.72 -5.03
N PRO A 121 -20.39 -18.12 -3.95
CA PRO A 121 -18.94 -18.27 -3.97
C PRO A 121 -18.61 -19.22 -5.13
N ASN A 122 -17.65 -18.83 -5.97
CA ASN A 122 -17.18 -19.66 -7.07
C ASN A 122 -16.93 -21.08 -6.52
N PRO A 123 -17.52 -22.13 -7.14
CA PRO A 123 -17.41 -23.48 -6.63
C PRO A 123 -15.93 -23.84 -6.52
N GLU A 124 -15.46 -24.03 -5.29
CA GLU A 124 -14.05 -24.15 -4.99
C GLU A 124 -13.51 -25.44 -5.65
N PRO A 125 -12.47 -25.37 -6.49
CA PRO A 125 -11.79 -26.58 -6.96
C PRO A 125 -11.23 -27.32 -5.73
N ASP A 126 -11.54 -28.62 -5.63
CA ASP A 126 -11.08 -29.51 -4.55
C ASP A 126 -9.54 -29.48 -4.46
N PRO A 127 -8.96 -28.86 -3.41
CA PRO A 127 -7.60 -28.32 -3.46
C PRO A 127 -6.49 -29.36 -3.24
N GLY A 128 -6.83 -30.63 -3.02
CA GLY A 128 -5.89 -31.55 -2.38
C GLY A 128 -5.61 -31.11 -0.94
N LEU A 129 -4.46 -31.54 -0.39
CA LEU A 129 -4.08 -31.22 0.98
C LEU A 129 -3.53 -29.77 1.04
N LEU A 130 -4.30 -28.86 1.64
CA LEU A 130 -3.80 -27.53 1.99
C LEU A 130 -2.66 -27.66 3.01
N LEU A 131 -1.66 -26.80 2.88
CA LEU A 131 -0.57 -26.69 3.85
C LEU A 131 -1.09 -26.13 5.18
N GLU A 132 -0.39 -26.46 6.26
CA GLU A 132 -0.66 -25.99 7.62
C GLU A 132 0.66 -25.54 8.27
N GLY A 133 0.58 -24.66 9.26
CA GLY A 133 1.73 -24.16 10.01
C GLY A 133 2.53 -23.06 9.29
N THR A 134 3.83 -23.01 9.56
CA THR A 134 4.73 -21.97 9.06
C THR A 134 5.69 -22.53 8.03
N HIS A 135 5.82 -21.83 6.90
CA HIS A 135 6.74 -22.19 5.81
C HIS A 135 7.74 -21.07 5.55
N HIS A 136 8.90 -21.42 4.99
CA HIS A 136 9.96 -20.47 4.68
C HIS A 136 10.33 -20.52 3.21
N VAL A 137 10.43 -19.35 2.59
CA VAL A 137 10.82 -19.19 1.18
C VAL A 137 11.83 -18.06 1.09
N ARG A 138 12.85 -18.24 0.25
CA ARG A 138 13.84 -17.20 -0.08
C ARG A 138 13.54 -16.65 -1.47
N LEU A 139 13.48 -15.34 -1.59
CA LEU A 139 13.56 -14.64 -2.86
C LEU A 139 15.03 -14.28 -3.12
N ALA A 140 15.69 -15.02 -4.01
CA ALA A 140 17.00 -14.66 -4.54
C ALA A 140 16.81 -13.60 -5.63
N THR A 141 17.07 -12.34 -5.31
CA THR A 141 16.89 -11.21 -6.23
C THR A 141 18.22 -10.74 -6.83
N SER A 142 18.17 -9.99 -7.92
CA SER A 142 19.35 -9.36 -8.51
C SER A 142 20.05 -8.33 -7.61
N LEU A 143 19.40 -7.89 -6.53
CA LEU A 143 19.94 -6.91 -5.57
C LEU A 143 20.25 -7.51 -4.19
N GLY A 144 20.05 -8.83 -4.01
CA GLY A 144 20.26 -9.52 -2.74
C GLY A 144 19.15 -10.51 -2.44
N THR A 145 19.16 -11.10 -1.24
CA THR A 145 18.19 -12.11 -0.82
C THR A 145 17.17 -11.52 0.16
N ILE A 146 15.91 -11.91 0.00
CA ILE A 146 14.83 -11.62 0.96
C ILE A 146 14.28 -12.95 1.46
N ASP A 147 14.28 -13.15 2.77
CA ASP A 147 13.73 -14.37 3.38
C ASP A 147 12.32 -14.07 3.90
N LEU A 148 11.41 -14.99 3.62
CA LEU A 148 9.99 -14.91 3.91
C LEU A 148 9.59 -15.99 4.91
N GLU A 149 8.68 -15.65 5.80
CA GLU A 149 7.94 -16.56 6.68
C GLU A 149 6.46 -16.48 6.30
N LEU A 150 5.86 -17.62 5.97
CA LEU A 150 4.52 -17.76 5.43
C LEU A 150 3.61 -18.45 6.44
N TYR A 151 2.36 -18.01 6.56
CA TYR A 151 1.42 -18.44 7.60
C TYR A 151 0.25 -19.22 6.99
N ALA A 152 0.43 -20.53 6.84
CA ALA A 152 -0.59 -21.38 6.23
C ALA A 152 -1.83 -21.53 7.13
N ASP A 153 -1.69 -21.38 8.45
CA ASP A 153 -2.85 -21.39 9.36
C ASP A 153 -3.77 -20.17 9.16
N ASP A 154 -3.23 -19.03 8.71
CA ASP A 154 -3.98 -17.79 8.51
C ASP A 154 -4.48 -17.61 7.07
N ALA A 155 -3.79 -18.19 6.09
CA ALA A 155 -4.10 -18.09 4.67
C ALA A 155 -3.69 -19.39 3.92
N PRO A 156 -4.36 -20.53 4.21
CA PRO A 156 -3.93 -21.84 3.74
C PRO A 156 -3.90 -21.94 2.21
N LYS A 157 -4.85 -21.34 1.50
CA LYS A 157 -4.88 -21.41 0.02
C LYS A 157 -3.79 -20.55 -0.60
N ALA A 158 -3.59 -19.34 -0.11
CA ALA A 158 -2.56 -18.44 -0.61
C ALA A 158 -1.15 -19.02 -0.36
N VAL A 159 -0.90 -19.57 0.83
CA VAL A 159 0.40 -20.20 1.14
C VAL A 159 0.61 -21.47 0.33
N THR A 160 -0.40 -22.34 0.22
CA THR A 160 -0.31 -23.55 -0.61
C THR A 160 -0.02 -23.19 -2.07
N ASN A 161 -0.71 -22.19 -2.62
CA ASN A 161 -0.48 -21.67 -3.96
C ASN A 161 0.96 -21.17 -4.14
N PHE A 162 1.42 -20.31 -3.24
CA PHE A 162 2.74 -19.69 -3.35
C PHE A 162 3.88 -20.70 -3.17
N VAL A 163 3.79 -21.60 -2.19
CA VAL A 163 4.80 -22.63 -1.93
C VAL A 163 4.85 -23.66 -3.06
N THR A 164 3.69 -24.08 -3.59
CA THR A 164 3.65 -25.02 -4.72
C THR A 164 4.27 -24.40 -5.96
N HIS A 165 3.90 -23.17 -6.33
CA HIS A 165 4.55 -22.45 -7.42
C HIS A 165 6.06 -22.29 -7.21
N THR A 166 6.50 -22.07 -5.97
CA THR A 166 7.94 -21.98 -5.63
C THR A 166 8.63 -23.32 -5.89
N ASN A 167 8.06 -24.42 -5.42
CA ASN A 167 8.62 -25.77 -5.61
C ASN A 167 8.64 -26.21 -7.09
N ASP A 168 7.63 -25.78 -7.86
CA ASP A 168 7.55 -26.06 -9.30
C ASP A 168 8.46 -25.14 -10.13
N GLY A 169 9.18 -24.21 -9.51
CA GLY A 169 10.07 -23.26 -10.17
C GLY A 169 9.32 -22.20 -11.00
N TYR A 170 8.03 -22.00 -10.74
CA TYR A 170 7.20 -21.04 -11.47
C TYR A 170 7.75 -19.61 -11.38
N TYR A 171 8.22 -19.21 -10.20
CA TYR A 171 8.79 -17.87 -9.93
C TYR A 171 10.27 -17.71 -10.34
N THR A 172 10.80 -18.56 -11.22
CA THR A 172 12.22 -18.49 -11.60
C THR A 172 12.50 -17.34 -12.58
N GLY A 173 13.41 -16.43 -12.21
CA GLY A 173 13.86 -15.34 -13.07
C GLY A 173 12.78 -14.31 -13.43
N MET A 174 11.71 -14.24 -12.63
CA MET A 174 10.64 -13.26 -12.82
C MET A 174 11.11 -11.85 -12.49
N VAL A 175 10.37 -10.84 -12.92
CA VAL A 175 10.65 -9.42 -12.63
C VAL A 175 9.65 -8.84 -11.64
N PHE A 176 10.11 -7.90 -10.83
CA PHE A 176 9.21 -6.96 -10.16
C PHE A 176 8.73 -5.94 -11.21
N HIS A 177 7.54 -6.15 -11.73
CA HIS A 177 7.00 -5.36 -12.85
C HIS A 177 6.42 -4.02 -12.40
N ARG A 178 6.20 -3.84 -11.09
CA ARG A 178 5.70 -2.59 -10.50
C ARG A 178 6.35 -2.34 -9.15
N VAL A 179 6.95 -1.18 -8.97
CA VAL A 179 7.71 -0.78 -7.79
C VAL A 179 7.38 0.67 -7.45
N ILE A 180 6.87 0.91 -6.24
CA ILE A 180 6.51 2.25 -5.78
C ILE A 180 7.19 2.48 -4.43
N ASP A 181 8.08 3.48 -4.41
CA ASP A 181 8.77 3.92 -3.19
C ASP A 181 7.76 4.43 -2.14
N ASP A 182 8.04 4.13 -0.87
CA ASP A 182 7.14 4.33 0.28
C ASP A 182 5.75 3.69 0.12
N PHE A 183 5.67 2.61 -0.66
CA PHE A 183 4.43 1.83 -0.79
C PHE A 183 4.69 0.32 -0.83
N MET A 184 5.06 -0.23 -1.99
CA MET A 184 5.18 -1.67 -2.19
C MET A 184 6.00 -2.03 -3.43
N ILE A 185 6.47 -3.27 -3.45
CA ILE A 185 7.03 -3.93 -4.65
C ILE A 185 6.11 -5.08 -5.05
N GLN A 186 5.79 -5.21 -6.33
CA GLN A 186 4.86 -6.20 -6.87
C GLN A 186 5.52 -7.07 -7.95
N GLY A 187 5.29 -8.38 -7.85
CA GLY A 187 5.85 -9.40 -8.71
C GLY A 187 4.89 -10.59 -8.90
N GLY A 188 5.41 -11.71 -9.39
CA GLY A 188 4.65 -12.95 -9.55
C GLY A 188 3.82 -13.06 -10.84
N ASP A 189 4.13 -12.26 -11.86
CA ASP A 189 3.58 -12.40 -13.21
C ASP A 189 4.66 -12.96 -14.17
N PRO A 190 4.52 -14.20 -14.68
CA PRO A 190 5.46 -14.79 -15.63
C PRO A 190 5.63 -13.99 -16.92
N THR A 191 4.59 -13.25 -17.33
CA THR A 191 4.62 -12.43 -18.54
C THR A 191 5.33 -11.09 -18.30
N GLY A 192 5.49 -10.68 -17.03
CA GLY A 192 6.06 -9.38 -16.65
C GLY A 192 5.24 -8.18 -17.13
N THR A 193 3.95 -8.37 -17.47
CA THR A 193 3.06 -7.31 -17.97
C THR A 193 2.23 -6.66 -16.86
N GLY A 194 2.11 -7.33 -15.71
CA GLY A 194 1.19 -7.00 -14.61
C GLY A 194 -0.23 -7.51 -14.80
N ARG A 195 -0.50 -8.26 -15.87
CA ARG A 195 -1.84 -8.77 -16.20
C ARG A 195 -1.92 -10.30 -16.27
N GLY A 196 -0.78 -10.97 -16.24
CA GLY A 196 -0.71 -12.43 -16.29
C GLY A 196 -0.63 -13.05 -14.89
N GLY A 197 -0.38 -14.35 -14.90
CA GLY A 197 -0.28 -15.16 -13.69
C GLY A 197 -1.54 -15.95 -13.40
N GLU A 198 -1.37 -17.25 -13.16
CA GLU A 198 -2.45 -18.18 -12.84
C GLU A 198 -2.13 -18.86 -11.52
N SER A 199 -3.16 -19.23 -10.75
CA SER A 199 -2.97 -20.02 -9.53
C SER A 199 -2.81 -21.50 -9.86
N ILE A 200 -2.32 -22.27 -8.89
CA ILE A 200 -2.27 -23.75 -8.99
C ILE A 200 -3.65 -24.40 -9.11
N TYR A 201 -4.72 -23.67 -8.81
CA TYR A 201 -6.09 -24.18 -8.81
C TYR A 201 -6.77 -24.09 -10.19
N GLY A 202 -6.05 -23.66 -11.23
CA GLY A 202 -6.56 -23.55 -12.60
C GLY A 202 -7.50 -22.37 -12.84
N GLY A 203 -7.56 -21.42 -11.90
CA GLY A 203 -8.40 -20.23 -11.97
C GLY A 203 -8.06 -19.24 -10.85
N ALA A 204 -8.86 -18.19 -10.68
CA ALA A 204 -8.75 -17.34 -9.51
C ALA A 204 -9.26 -18.04 -8.25
N PHE A 205 -8.72 -17.67 -7.08
CA PHE A 205 -9.18 -18.19 -5.78
C PHE A 205 -9.57 -17.08 -4.80
N ASN A 206 -10.34 -17.48 -3.79
CA ASN A 206 -10.99 -16.59 -2.81
C ASN A 206 -9.99 -15.85 -1.91
N ASP A 207 -10.40 -14.68 -1.41
CA ASP A 207 -9.63 -13.92 -0.43
C ASP A 207 -9.68 -14.58 0.98
N GLU A 208 -8.58 -14.50 1.73
CA GLU A 208 -8.43 -15.06 3.08
C GLU A 208 -8.02 -13.93 4.05
N PHE A 209 -8.99 -13.14 4.52
CA PHE A 209 -8.71 -12.03 5.42
C PHE A 209 -8.39 -12.49 6.84
N ASN A 210 -7.32 -11.94 7.42
CA ASN A 210 -6.82 -12.29 8.75
C ASN A 210 -6.29 -11.06 9.51
N GLU A 211 -5.79 -11.29 10.74
CA GLU A 211 -5.32 -10.23 11.64
C GLU A 211 -3.86 -9.78 11.39
N LEU A 212 -3.14 -10.36 10.41
CA LEU A 212 -1.75 -9.97 10.09
C LEU A 212 -1.63 -8.49 9.68
N GLY A 213 -2.71 -7.94 9.10
CA GLY A 213 -2.77 -6.56 8.65
C GLY A 213 -1.85 -6.31 7.44
N MET A 214 -1.39 -5.07 7.29
CA MET A 214 -0.58 -4.61 6.15
C MET A 214 0.59 -3.74 6.64
N ALA A 215 1.32 -4.22 7.64
CA ALA A 215 2.51 -3.54 8.14
C ALA A 215 3.68 -3.63 7.14
N ARG A 216 4.75 -2.86 7.39
CA ARG A 216 6.00 -2.97 6.61
C ARG A 216 6.54 -4.41 6.65
N GLY A 217 6.92 -4.91 5.48
CA GLY A 217 7.43 -6.26 5.27
C GLY A 217 6.34 -7.32 5.13
N ILE A 218 5.05 -6.99 5.22
CA ILE A 218 3.98 -7.96 4.97
C ILE A 218 3.94 -8.32 3.49
N LEU A 219 3.81 -9.62 3.24
CA LEU A 219 3.59 -10.23 1.94
C LEU A 219 2.09 -10.50 1.76
N ALA A 220 1.53 -10.04 0.64
CA ALA A 220 0.11 -10.16 0.35
C ALA A 220 -0.18 -10.43 -1.13
N MET A 221 -1.34 -11.02 -1.42
CA MET A 221 -1.77 -11.34 -2.79
C MET A 221 -2.25 -10.10 -3.52
N ALA A 222 -1.80 -9.93 -4.76
CA ALA A 222 -2.38 -8.94 -5.67
C ALA A 222 -3.62 -9.52 -6.35
N ASN A 223 -4.65 -8.69 -6.53
CA ASN A 223 -5.92 -9.09 -7.12
C ASN A 223 -6.51 -7.94 -7.97
N ALA A 224 -7.56 -8.25 -8.74
CA ALA A 224 -8.29 -7.32 -9.60
C ALA A 224 -9.73 -7.05 -9.09
N GLY A 225 -9.96 -7.28 -7.79
CA GLY A 225 -11.26 -7.27 -7.15
C GLY A 225 -11.41 -8.43 -6.15
N PRO A 226 -12.55 -8.52 -5.44
CA PRO A 226 -12.80 -9.60 -4.50
C PRO A 226 -12.65 -10.97 -5.16
N ASP A 227 -12.00 -11.92 -4.47
CA ASP A 227 -11.87 -13.33 -4.87
C ASP A 227 -11.20 -13.54 -6.24
N THR A 228 -10.24 -12.67 -6.59
CA THR A 228 -9.49 -12.75 -7.86
C THR A 228 -8.00 -13.03 -7.70
N ASN A 229 -7.62 -13.80 -6.69
CA ASN A 229 -6.20 -14.11 -6.43
C ASN A 229 -5.65 -15.06 -7.49
N GLY A 230 -4.46 -14.75 -8.03
CA GLY A 230 -3.73 -15.56 -9.01
C GLY A 230 -2.36 -15.99 -8.48
N SER A 231 -1.28 -15.66 -9.20
CA SER A 231 0.11 -15.84 -8.73
C SER A 231 0.80 -14.54 -8.34
N GLN A 232 0.19 -13.38 -8.61
CA GLN A 232 0.81 -12.11 -8.31
C GLN A 232 0.76 -11.80 -6.82
N PHE A 233 1.85 -11.24 -6.31
CA PHE A 233 1.99 -10.85 -4.91
C PHE A 233 2.71 -9.51 -4.80
N PHE A 234 2.60 -8.87 -3.65
CA PHE A 234 3.37 -7.69 -3.31
C PHE A 234 3.91 -7.75 -1.89
N ILE A 235 4.99 -7.02 -1.65
CA ILE A 235 5.58 -6.81 -0.32
C ILE A 235 5.44 -5.34 0.03
N VAL A 236 4.84 -5.05 1.18
CA VAL A 236 4.67 -3.67 1.69
C VAL A 236 6.03 -3.13 2.14
N GLN A 237 6.46 -2.00 1.56
CA GLN A 237 7.72 -1.35 1.92
C GLN A 237 7.50 -0.10 2.80
N ALA A 238 6.35 0.57 2.66
CA ALA A 238 6.00 1.79 3.38
C ALA A 238 6.26 1.66 4.88
N ALA A 239 6.94 2.66 5.48
CA ALA A 239 7.26 2.63 6.90
C ALA A 239 6.00 2.64 7.80
N GLY A 240 4.93 3.31 7.36
CA GLY A 240 3.63 3.32 8.03
C GLY A 240 2.72 2.13 7.71
N GLY A 241 3.19 1.19 6.87
CA GLY A 241 2.36 0.15 6.29
C GLY A 241 1.32 0.68 5.29
N ALA A 242 0.41 -0.19 4.86
CA ALA A 242 -0.64 0.08 3.90
C ALA A 242 -2.04 -0.24 4.47
N PRO A 243 -2.51 0.48 5.52
CA PRO A 243 -3.77 0.15 6.19
C PRO A 243 -5.01 0.20 5.28
N HIS A 244 -4.95 0.95 4.18
CA HIS A 244 -6.02 1.06 3.19
C HIS A 244 -6.22 -0.21 2.33
N LEU A 245 -5.29 -1.18 2.43
CA LEU A 245 -5.33 -2.48 1.77
C LEU A 245 -5.85 -3.60 2.69
N ILE A 246 -6.02 -3.33 4.00
CA ILE A 246 -6.59 -4.29 4.95
C ILE A 246 -8.03 -4.60 4.54
N GLY A 247 -8.37 -5.89 4.49
CA GLY A 247 -9.69 -6.37 4.06
C GLY A 247 -9.93 -6.28 2.54
N LYS A 248 -8.88 -6.04 1.75
CA LYS A 248 -8.92 -6.07 0.27
C LYS A 248 -7.93 -7.03 -0.34
N HIS A 249 -6.86 -7.36 0.38
CA HIS A 249 -5.82 -8.29 -0.05
C HIS A 249 -5.54 -9.28 1.06
N THR A 250 -5.31 -10.54 0.68
CA THR A 250 -4.91 -11.62 1.58
C THR A 250 -3.46 -11.42 2.00
N ALA A 251 -3.21 -11.11 3.28
CA ALA A 251 -1.87 -11.17 3.85
C ALA A 251 -1.55 -12.63 4.19
N PHE A 252 -0.40 -13.14 3.75
CA PHE A 252 -0.07 -14.57 3.92
C PHE A 252 1.36 -14.83 4.39
N GLY A 253 2.14 -13.78 4.64
CA GLY A 253 3.49 -13.90 5.17
C GLY A 253 4.13 -12.58 5.52
N LYS A 254 5.38 -12.64 5.98
CA LYS A 254 6.22 -11.47 6.27
C LYS A 254 7.66 -11.71 5.86
N VAL A 255 8.37 -10.62 5.58
CA VAL A 255 9.83 -10.59 5.46
C VAL A 255 10.47 -10.77 6.83
N THR A 256 11.36 -11.75 6.95
CA THR A 256 12.17 -11.98 8.16
C THR A 256 13.59 -11.42 8.02
N THR A 257 14.17 -11.49 6.83
CA THR A 257 15.51 -10.98 6.50
C THR A 257 15.48 -10.29 5.14
N GLY A 258 16.32 -9.27 4.93
CA GLY A 258 16.42 -8.56 3.65
C GLY A 258 15.51 -7.34 3.51
N LEU A 259 15.13 -6.68 4.63
CA LEU A 259 14.39 -5.41 4.58
C LEU A 259 15.20 -4.28 3.92
N ASP A 260 16.52 -4.32 4.03
CA ASP A 260 17.45 -3.43 3.32
C ASP A 260 17.47 -3.70 1.81
N VAL A 261 17.39 -4.97 1.40
CA VAL A 261 17.22 -5.35 -0.02
C VAL A 261 15.86 -4.88 -0.54
N LEU A 262 14.79 -5.03 0.26
CA LEU A 262 13.47 -4.51 -0.07
C LEU A 262 13.52 -2.98 -0.31
N ASP A 263 14.20 -2.22 0.55
CA ASP A 263 14.40 -0.78 0.35
C ASP A 263 15.24 -0.47 -0.91
N ALA A 264 16.28 -1.25 -1.18
CA ALA A 264 17.11 -1.08 -2.37
C ALA A 264 16.32 -1.33 -3.67
N ILE A 265 15.42 -2.33 -3.67
CA ILE A 265 14.51 -2.58 -4.79
C ILE A 265 13.51 -1.44 -4.93
N ALA A 266 12.91 -0.97 -3.83
CA ALA A 266 11.94 0.13 -3.86
C ALA A 266 12.53 1.45 -4.36
N GLY A 267 13.82 1.69 -4.10
CA GLY A 267 14.54 2.90 -4.50
C GLY A 267 15.07 2.91 -5.95
N VAL A 268 14.81 1.88 -6.76
CA VAL A 268 15.24 1.89 -8.17
C VAL A 268 14.46 2.91 -8.98
N ALA A 269 15.08 3.49 -10.01
CA ALA A 269 14.40 4.39 -10.91
C ALA A 269 13.31 3.66 -11.71
N THR A 270 12.10 4.21 -11.73
CA THR A 270 10.93 3.67 -12.43
C THR A 270 10.45 4.60 -13.55
N ASP A 271 9.70 4.03 -14.50
CA ASP A 271 9.00 4.78 -15.54
C ASP A 271 7.65 5.36 -15.04
N THR A 272 6.86 5.94 -15.95
CA THR A 272 5.56 6.52 -15.62
C THR A 272 4.48 5.50 -15.22
N ASN A 273 4.75 4.20 -15.39
CA ASN A 273 3.86 3.10 -15.00
C ASN A 273 4.39 2.37 -13.75
N ASP A 274 5.31 2.99 -13.02
CA ASP A 274 5.98 2.42 -11.85
C ASP A 274 6.82 1.18 -12.17
N ARG A 275 7.21 0.97 -13.44
CA ARG A 275 8.05 -0.16 -13.85
C ARG A 275 9.52 0.19 -13.71
N PRO A 276 10.36 -0.63 -13.06
CA PRO A 276 11.81 -0.39 -13.00
C PRO A 276 12.44 -0.22 -14.39
N LEU A 277 13.23 0.84 -14.56
CA LEU A 277 13.96 1.11 -15.82
C LEU A 277 15.01 0.04 -16.09
N THR A 278 15.68 -0.43 -15.03
CA THR A 278 16.52 -1.63 -15.05
C THR A 278 15.73 -2.75 -14.39
N PRO A 279 15.45 -3.86 -15.10
CA PRO A 279 14.68 -4.97 -14.53
C PRO A 279 15.34 -5.52 -13.27
N VAL A 280 14.57 -5.56 -12.18
CA VAL A 280 14.95 -6.28 -10.97
C VAL A 280 14.35 -7.68 -11.07
N THR A 281 15.20 -8.70 -11.13
CA THR A 281 14.77 -10.09 -11.26
C THR A 281 14.80 -10.79 -9.92
N PHE A 282 13.98 -11.84 -9.76
CA PHE A 282 14.00 -12.72 -8.60
C PHE A 282 13.69 -14.17 -8.97
N THR A 283 14.19 -15.09 -8.15
CA THR A 283 13.82 -16.50 -8.12
C THR A 283 13.34 -16.82 -6.72
N ALA A 284 12.16 -17.42 -6.59
CA ALA A 284 11.71 -17.97 -5.30
C ALA A 284 12.25 -19.39 -5.13
N GLU A 285 12.84 -19.67 -3.97
CA GLU A 285 13.43 -20.96 -3.63
C GLU A 285 12.93 -21.42 -2.26
N PRO A 286 12.58 -22.70 -2.07
CA PRO A 286 12.23 -23.19 -0.75
C PRO A 286 13.44 -23.12 0.18
N LEU A 287 13.23 -22.66 1.41
CA LEU A 287 14.29 -22.71 2.43
C LEU A 287 14.29 -24.10 3.09
N PRO A 288 15.48 -24.71 3.28
CA PRO A 288 15.63 -26.05 3.86
C PRO A 288 15.33 -26.10 5.38
#